data_AF-A0A9W8USL2-F1
#
_entry.id   AF-A0A9W8USL2-F1
#
_cell.length_a   1.000
_cell.length_b   1.000
_cell.length_c   1.000
_cell.angle_alpha   90.00
_cell.angle_beta   90.00
_cell.angle_gamma   90.00
#
_symmetry.space_group_name_H-M   'P 1'
#
loop_
_entity.id
_entity.type
_entity.pdbx_description
1 polymer ?
#
loop_
_entity_poly.entity_id
_entity_poly.type
_entity_poly.pdbx_seq_one_letter_code
_entity_poly.pdbx_strand_id
1 'polypeptide(L)'
;MPRIRPSGFPVDNYLAFLYRLAVLPDLVADSVSRSGLFYLRHYDDKGDYILVDDEHNITGIIDWEFASAEAKELAFSAPVFQRRGREGLAKIVRDGRRWQRYLFFLGGGMPRTKAQFRPLFKGLRKSFKWDEKAAPLSSYDEWKESALRGLAKGDAQVDALMQAEENAAAGW
;
A
#
# COMPACT_ATOMS: atom_id res chain seq x y z
N MET A 1 -22.68 -22.34 -2.67
CA MET A 1 -21.58 -21.35 -2.75
C MET A 1 -21.50 -20.60 -1.43
N PRO A 2 -20.33 -20.44 -0.81
CA PRO A 2 -20.22 -19.62 0.40
C PRO A 2 -20.46 -18.16 0.00
N ARG A 3 -21.51 -17.53 0.54
CA ARG A 3 -21.68 -16.08 0.45
C ARG A 3 -20.45 -15.44 1.10
N ILE A 4 -19.66 -14.70 0.32
CA ILE A 4 -18.65 -13.79 0.85
C ILE A 4 -19.40 -12.87 1.81
N ARG A 5 -19.14 -12.97 3.11
CA ARG A 5 -19.72 -12.01 4.07
C ARG A 5 -19.22 -10.63 3.62
N PRO A 6 -20.10 -9.63 3.44
CA PRO A 6 -19.66 -8.27 3.20
C PRO A 6 -18.65 -7.91 4.29
N SER A 7 -17.55 -7.25 3.90
CA SER A 7 -16.66 -6.61 4.89
C SER A 7 -17.53 -5.81 5.86
N GLY A 8 -17.31 -5.89 7.17
CA GLY A 8 -18.14 -5.20 8.17
C GLY A 8 -18.00 -3.67 8.20
N PHE A 9 -17.60 -3.05 7.08
CA PHE A 9 -17.31 -1.63 6.92
C PHE A 9 -17.22 -1.19 5.45
N PRO A 10 -18.24 -1.46 4.62
CA PRO A 10 -18.21 -1.13 3.19
C PRO A 10 -17.97 0.37 2.91
N VAL A 11 -18.50 1.29 3.71
CA VAL A 11 -18.27 2.73 3.52
C VAL A 11 -16.78 3.06 3.65
N ASP A 12 -16.14 2.59 4.71
CA ASP A 12 -14.71 2.79 4.96
C ASP A 12 -13.84 2.22 3.81
N ASN A 13 -14.20 1.04 3.29
CA ASN A 13 -13.51 0.43 2.15
C ASN A 13 -13.67 1.24 0.86
N TYR A 14 -14.87 1.74 0.59
CA TYR A 14 -15.14 2.54 -0.60
C TYR A 14 -14.45 3.91 -0.52
N LEU A 15 -14.48 4.58 0.63
CA LEU A 15 -13.72 5.83 0.83
C LEU A 15 -12.21 5.63 0.66
N ALA A 16 -11.65 4.51 1.12
CA ALA A 16 -10.25 4.18 0.85
C ALA A 16 -9.98 3.86 -0.62
N PHE A 17 -10.96 3.32 -1.35
CA PHE A 17 -10.88 3.20 -2.81
C PHE A 17 -10.83 4.57 -3.48
N LEU A 18 -11.76 5.48 -3.15
CA LEU A 18 -11.77 6.85 -3.70
C LEU A 18 -10.47 7.59 -3.39
N TYR A 19 -9.94 7.46 -2.17
CA TYR A 19 -8.64 8.03 -1.82
C TYR A 19 -7.51 7.49 -2.70
N ARG A 20 -7.46 6.17 -2.91
CA ARG A 20 -6.46 5.54 -3.79
C ARG A 20 -6.59 6.01 -5.23
N LEU A 21 -7.82 6.20 -5.72
CA LEU A 21 -8.04 6.74 -7.05
C LEU A 21 -7.52 8.18 -7.15
N ALA A 22 -7.76 9.00 -6.12
CA ALA A 22 -7.30 10.39 -6.08
C ALA A 22 -5.77 10.54 -6.02
N VAL A 23 -5.05 9.63 -5.35
CA VAL A 23 -3.57 9.70 -5.26
C VAL A 23 -2.85 8.93 -6.36
N LEU A 24 -3.57 8.21 -7.23
CA LEU A 24 -2.97 7.43 -8.31
C LEU A 24 -2.19 8.29 -9.32
N PRO A 25 -2.68 9.47 -9.76
CA PRO A 25 -1.92 10.33 -10.66
C PRO A 25 -0.56 10.72 -10.08
N ASP A 26 -0.52 11.15 -8.81
CA ASP A 26 0.72 11.51 -8.11
C ASP A 26 1.67 10.31 -7.98
N LEU A 27 1.11 9.13 -7.67
CA LEU A 27 1.89 7.89 -7.57
C LEU A 27 2.59 7.53 -8.88
N VAL A 28 1.90 7.70 -10.00
CA VAL A 28 2.40 7.36 -11.34
C VAL A 28 3.31 8.47 -11.88
N ALA A 29 3.04 9.74 -11.58
CA ALA A 29 3.85 10.87 -12.01
C ALA A 29 5.26 10.85 -11.40
N ASP A 30 5.36 10.48 -10.12
CA ASP A 30 6.64 10.36 -9.41
C ASP A 30 7.43 9.09 -9.76
N SER A 31 6.85 8.19 -10.56
CA SER A 31 7.50 6.94 -10.92
C SER A 31 8.55 7.18 -12.01
N VAL A 32 9.84 7.06 -11.64
CA VAL A 32 10.97 7.00 -12.62
C VAL A 32 10.79 5.81 -13.58
N SER A 33 9.87 4.90 -13.23
CA SER A 33 9.40 3.74 -13.96
C SER A 33 8.83 4.01 -15.37
N ARG A 34 8.48 5.26 -15.72
CA ARG A 34 7.87 5.57 -17.04
C ARG A 34 8.86 5.58 -18.20
N SER A 35 10.16 5.66 -17.94
CA SER A 35 11.19 5.78 -19.00
C SER A 35 12.51 5.08 -18.68
N GLY A 36 12.56 4.26 -17.61
CA GLY A 36 13.79 3.63 -17.11
C GLY A 36 13.93 2.14 -17.46
N LEU A 37 15.11 1.60 -17.15
CA LEU A 37 15.39 0.16 -17.20
C LEU A 37 14.50 -0.62 -16.21
N PHE A 38 14.17 -1.85 -16.56
CA PHE A 38 13.59 -2.83 -15.64
C PHE A 38 14.68 -3.52 -14.83
N TYR A 39 14.35 -3.92 -13.61
CA TYR A 39 15.23 -4.62 -12.68
C TYR A 39 14.61 -5.95 -12.32
N LEU A 40 15.42 -7.01 -12.27
CA LEU A 40 14.96 -8.31 -11.80
C LEU A 40 14.80 -8.26 -10.28
N ARG A 41 13.60 -8.55 -9.79
CA ARG A 41 13.28 -8.64 -8.37
C ARG A 41 13.15 -10.11 -7.97
N HIS A 42 13.89 -10.50 -6.94
CA HIS A 42 13.61 -11.72 -6.19
C HIS A 42 12.44 -11.47 -5.23
N TYR A 43 11.41 -12.33 -5.24
CA TYR A 43 10.17 -12.06 -4.50
C TYR A 43 10.29 -12.40 -3.01
N ASP A 44 11.16 -13.33 -2.66
CA ASP A 44 11.48 -13.64 -1.27
C ASP A 44 12.56 -12.68 -0.73
N ASP A 45 12.40 -12.24 0.52
CA ASP A 45 13.29 -11.34 1.26
C ASP A 45 13.97 -12.05 2.47
N LYS A 46 13.72 -13.36 2.67
CA LYS A 46 14.26 -14.14 3.81
C LYS A 46 15.78 -14.33 3.75
N GLY A 47 16.34 -14.39 2.54
CA GLY A 47 17.77 -14.56 2.28
C GLY A 47 18.29 -16.00 2.32
N ASP A 48 17.44 -17.00 2.50
CA ASP A 48 17.76 -18.44 2.47
C ASP A 48 18.02 -19.00 1.07
N TYR A 49 17.68 -18.23 0.04
CA TYR A 49 17.94 -18.51 -1.38
C TYR A 49 19.32 -18.02 -1.88
N ILE A 50 20.17 -17.50 -0.98
CA ILE A 50 21.54 -17.04 -1.29
C ILE A 50 22.52 -18.14 -0.92
N LEU A 51 23.26 -18.63 -1.92
CA LEU A 51 24.32 -19.62 -1.73
C LEU A 51 25.64 -18.91 -1.42
N VAL A 52 26.38 -19.44 -0.45
CA VAL A 52 27.71 -18.93 -0.05
C VAL A 52 28.74 -20.05 0.00
N ASP A 53 30.01 -19.72 -0.23
CA ASP A 53 31.15 -20.62 0.03
C ASP A 53 31.61 -20.54 1.50
N ASP A 54 32.67 -21.29 1.84
CA ASP A 54 33.23 -21.37 3.20
C ASP A 54 33.82 -20.01 3.66
N GLU A 55 34.27 -19.19 2.71
CA GLU A 55 34.74 -17.81 2.93
C GLU A 55 33.61 -16.77 2.96
N HIS A 56 32.34 -17.20 2.87
CA HIS A 56 31.13 -16.37 2.89
C HIS A 56 30.97 -15.45 1.67
N ASN A 57 31.60 -15.77 0.53
CA ASN A 57 31.31 -15.11 -0.74
C ASN A 57 30.00 -15.64 -1.31
N ILE A 58 29.21 -14.75 -1.94
CA ILE A 58 28.00 -15.16 -2.66
C ILE A 58 28.40 -15.90 -3.93
N THR A 59 28.02 -17.17 -4.05
CA THR A 59 28.32 -18.04 -5.20
C THR A 59 27.11 -18.23 -6.12
N GLY A 60 25.89 -18.00 -5.61
CA GLY A 60 24.67 -18.13 -6.41
C GLY A 60 23.43 -17.57 -5.72
N ILE A 61 22.40 -17.35 -6.53
CA ILE A 61 21.05 -16.99 -6.09
C ILE A 61 20.11 -17.96 -6.82
N ILE A 62 19.28 -18.69 -6.07
CA ILE A 62 18.35 -19.71 -6.59
C ILE A 62 16.89 -19.30 -6.30
N ASP A 63 15.92 -20.19 -6.60
CA ASP A 63 14.48 -19.98 -6.34
C ASP A 63 13.82 -18.79 -7.06
N TRP A 64 14.20 -18.60 -8.33
CA TRP A 64 13.67 -17.54 -9.20
C TRP A 64 12.23 -17.75 -9.72
N GLU A 65 11.49 -18.75 -9.25
CA GLU A 65 10.17 -19.12 -9.79
C GLU A 65 9.10 -18.02 -9.64
N PHE A 66 9.29 -17.09 -8.68
CA PHE A 66 8.43 -15.91 -8.50
C PHE A 66 9.12 -14.60 -8.86
N ALA A 67 10.24 -14.65 -9.59
CA ALA A 67 10.95 -13.46 -10.01
C ALA A 67 10.12 -12.61 -10.98
N SER A 68 10.24 -11.29 -10.87
CA SER A 68 9.57 -10.36 -11.76
C SER A 68 10.50 -9.27 -12.27
N ALA A 69 10.25 -8.78 -13.49
CA ALA A 69 10.87 -7.58 -14.01
C ALA A 69 10.07 -6.38 -13.51
N GLU A 70 10.69 -5.59 -12.63
CA GLU A 70 10.04 -4.52 -11.90
C GLU A 70 10.69 -3.18 -12.20
N ALA A 71 9.93 -2.11 -11.99
CA ALA A 71 10.52 -0.79 -11.91
C ALA A 71 11.46 -0.68 -10.70
N LYS A 72 12.44 0.24 -10.78
CA LYS A 72 13.45 0.44 -9.74
C LYS A 72 12.88 0.55 -8.32
N GLU A 73 11.83 1.34 -8.16
CA GLU A 73 11.18 1.59 -6.86
C GLU A 73 10.56 0.32 -6.27
N LEU A 74 10.01 -0.53 -7.14
CA LEU A 74 9.41 -1.80 -6.75
C LEU A 74 10.50 -2.84 -6.47
N ALA A 75 11.51 -2.96 -7.34
CA ALA A 75 12.59 -3.94 -7.21
C ALA A 75 13.37 -3.81 -5.89
N PHE A 76 13.57 -2.58 -5.41
CA PHE A 76 14.37 -2.31 -4.20
C PHE A 76 13.55 -1.77 -3.02
N SER A 77 12.27 -2.12 -2.90
CA SER A 77 11.41 -1.64 -1.79
C SER A 77 11.67 -2.30 -0.41
N ALA A 78 12.70 -3.14 -0.28
CA ALA A 78 12.99 -3.88 0.94
C ALA A 78 13.58 -3.00 2.08
N PRO A 79 13.03 -3.04 3.32
CA PRO A 79 13.45 -2.16 4.42
C PRO A 79 14.91 -2.29 4.89
N VAL A 80 15.62 -3.35 4.50
CA VAL A 80 16.95 -3.71 5.01
C VAL A 80 18.04 -2.69 4.66
N PHE A 81 17.88 -1.96 3.55
CA PHE A 81 18.91 -1.04 3.06
C PHE A 81 19.07 0.23 3.92
N GLN A 82 18.02 0.66 4.62
CA GLN A 82 18.07 1.84 5.50
C GLN A 82 18.93 1.59 6.75
N ARG A 83 18.92 0.36 7.28
CA ARG A 83 19.70 0.01 8.49
C ARG A 83 21.20 -0.09 8.25
N ARG A 84 21.65 -0.12 6.99
CA ARG A 84 23.05 -0.30 6.60
C ARG A 84 23.70 0.97 6.02
N GLY A 85 23.12 2.15 6.27
CA GLY A 85 23.71 3.45 5.88
C GLY A 85 23.76 3.72 4.37
N ARG A 86 22.99 2.99 3.55
CA ARG A 86 22.99 3.15 2.09
C ARG A 86 21.90 4.15 1.66
N GLU A 87 22.19 5.45 1.75
CA GLU A 87 21.19 6.52 1.56
C GLU A 87 20.48 6.49 0.19
N GLY A 88 21.20 6.21 -0.90
CA GLY A 88 20.62 6.09 -2.24
C GLY A 88 19.61 4.94 -2.34
N LEU A 89 19.91 3.79 -1.75
CA LEU A 89 18.98 2.65 -1.68
C LEU A 89 17.85 2.92 -0.68
N ALA A 90 18.12 3.61 0.43
CA ALA A 90 17.08 4.04 1.37
C ALA A 90 16.09 5.04 0.74
N LYS A 91 16.52 5.84 -0.24
CA LYS A 91 15.60 6.67 -1.05
C LYS A 91 14.71 5.79 -1.93
N ILE A 92 15.26 4.79 -2.60
CA ILE A 92 14.47 3.89 -3.46
C ILE A 92 13.46 3.08 -2.64
N VAL A 93 13.86 2.59 -1.46
CA VAL A 93 12.94 1.97 -0.49
C VAL A 93 11.83 2.94 -0.09
N ARG A 94 12.17 4.19 0.23
CA ARG A 94 11.19 5.24 0.59
C ARG A 94 10.19 5.51 -0.52
N ASP A 95 10.66 5.65 -1.74
CA ASP A 95 9.82 5.93 -2.91
C ASP A 95 8.94 4.72 -3.22
N GLY A 96 9.48 3.51 -3.11
CA GLY A 96 8.78 2.23 -3.26
C GLY A 96 7.71 1.96 -2.19
N ARG A 97 7.80 2.57 -0.98
CA ARG A 97 6.79 2.39 0.07
C ARG A 97 5.40 2.87 -0.35
N ARG A 98 5.30 3.87 -1.24
CA ARG A 98 4.01 4.31 -1.79
C ARG A 98 3.37 3.21 -2.63
N TRP A 99 4.13 2.64 -3.56
CA TRP A 99 3.69 1.50 -4.38
C TRP A 99 3.38 0.26 -3.54
N GLN A 100 4.27 -0.13 -2.64
CA GLN A 100 4.07 -1.30 -1.77
C GLN A 100 2.76 -1.21 -0.99
N ARG A 101 2.49 -0.05 -0.36
CA ARG A 101 1.26 0.17 0.40
C ARG A 101 0.04 0.31 -0.50
N TYR A 102 0.17 0.91 -1.68
CA TYR A 102 -0.92 1.02 -2.64
C TYR A 102 -1.38 -0.35 -3.14
N LEU A 103 -0.42 -1.19 -3.59
CA LEU A 103 -0.67 -2.54 -4.10
C LEU A 103 -1.23 -3.47 -3.02
N PHE A 104 -0.79 -3.31 -1.75
CA PHE A 104 -1.35 -4.06 -0.63
C PHE A 104 -2.89 -3.91 -0.55
N PHE A 105 -3.41 -2.69 -0.77
CA PHE A 105 -4.85 -2.42 -0.78
C PHE A 105 -5.58 -2.89 -2.05
N LEU A 106 -4.87 -3.32 -3.10
CA LEU A 106 -5.47 -3.85 -4.34
C LEU A 106 -5.66 -5.38 -4.31
N GLY A 107 -4.90 -6.12 -3.51
CA GLY A 107 -5.01 -7.58 -3.47
C GLY A 107 -4.14 -8.32 -2.46
N GLY A 108 -3.28 -7.63 -1.70
CA GLY A 108 -2.29 -8.26 -0.81
C GLY A 108 -2.79 -8.67 0.57
N GLY A 109 -4.07 -8.48 0.88
CA GLY A 109 -4.66 -8.79 2.18
C GLY A 109 -5.58 -7.69 2.66
N MET A 110 -6.81 -7.66 2.13
CA MET A 110 -7.82 -6.72 2.60
C MET A 110 -8.08 -6.96 4.10
N PRO A 111 -7.94 -5.93 4.96
CA PRO A 111 -8.19 -6.08 6.38
C PRO A 111 -9.61 -6.58 6.62
N ARG A 112 -9.77 -7.50 7.57
CA ARG A 112 -11.08 -8.12 7.87
C ARG A 112 -11.88 -7.34 8.91
N THR A 113 -11.20 -6.46 9.66
CA THR A 113 -11.82 -5.65 10.72
C THR A 113 -11.39 -4.17 10.61
N LYS A 114 -12.22 -3.25 11.12
CA LYS A 114 -11.86 -1.82 11.23
C LYS A 114 -10.58 -1.60 12.05
N ALA A 115 -10.37 -2.43 13.09
CA ALA A 115 -9.17 -2.37 13.93
C ALA A 115 -7.88 -2.68 13.17
N GLN A 116 -7.93 -3.60 12.20
CA GLN A 116 -6.81 -3.87 11.28
C GLN A 116 -6.69 -2.79 10.20
N PHE A 117 -7.82 -2.33 9.65
CA PHE A 117 -7.86 -1.36 8.56
C PHE A 117 -7.24 -0.02 8.94
N ARG A 118 -7.62 0.55 10.09
CA ARG A 118 -7.18 1.89 10.54
C ARG A 118 -5.66 2.08 10.53
N PRO A 119 -4.84 1.22 11.18
CA PRO A 119 -3.39 1.38 11.17
C PRO A 119 -2.76 1.16 9.78
N LEU A 120 -3.30 0.22 8.98
CA LEU A 120 -2.83 -0.01 7.60
C LEU A 120 -3.11 1.21 6.71
N PHE A 121 -4.30 1.78 6.81
CA PHE A 121 -4.72 2.94 6.03
C PHE A 121 -4.00 4.22 6.47
N LYS A 122 -3.75 4.40 7.78
CA LYS A 122 -2.85 5.45 8.29
C LYS A 122 -1.46 5.33 7.67
N GLY A 123 -0.96 4.10 7.58
CA GLY A 123 0.32 3.80 6.95
C GLY A 123 0.36 4.18 5.47
N LEU A 124 -0.71 3.85 4.71
CA LEU A 124 -0.88 4.28 3.32
C LEU A 124 -0.88 5.80 3.21
N ARG A 125 -1.75 6.50 3.95
CA ARG A 125 -1.80 7.97 3.92
C ARG A 125 -0.46 8.61 4.26
N LYS A 126 0.29 8.02 5.20
CA LYS A 126 1.63 8.50 5.60
C LYS A 126 2.65 8.38 4.48
N SER A 127 2.58 7.36 3.62
CA SER A 127 3.54 7.26 2.50
C SER A 127 3.36 8.37 1.47
N PHE A 128 2.19 9.02 1.40
CA PHE A 128 1.93 10.14 0.49
C PHE A 128 2.16 11.53 1.12
N LYS A 129 2.49 11.62 2.41
CA LYS A 129 2.73 12.89 3.13
C LYS A 129 4.12 12.95 3.78
N TRP A 130 5.14 12.41 3.11
CA TRP A 130 6.47 12.24 3.71
C TRP A 130 7.34 13.52 3.76
N ASP A 131 6.89 14.64 3.20
CA ASP A 131 7.63 15.91 3.36
C ASP A 131 7.72 16.27 4.85
N GLU A 132 8.93 16.59 5.34
CA GLU A 132 9.18 17.01 6.73
C GLU A 132 8.39 18.28 7.11
N LYS A 133 7.90 19.02 6.10
CA LYS A 133 6.99 20.17 6.26
C LYS A 133 5.51 19.82 6.14
N ALA A 134 5.15 18.56 5.84
CA ALA A 134 3.77 18.16 5.73
C ALA A 134 3.09 18.23 7.11
N ALA A 135 1.92 18.88 7.16
CA ALA A 135 1.11 18.91 8.36
C ALA A 135 0.84 17.46 8.87
N PRO A 136 0.78 17.27 10.20
CA PRO A 136 0.48 15.96 10.78
C PRO A 136 -0.78 15.36 10.16
N LEU A 137 -0.77 14.03 10.00
CA LEU A 137 -1.98 13.34 9.57
C LEU A 137 -3.07 13.50 10.63
N SER A 138 -4.22 13.99 10.20
CA SER A 138 -5.46 13.93 10.98
C SER A 138 -5.78 12.50 11.41
N SER A 139 -6.58 12.37 12.45
CA SER A 139 -7.11 11.08 12.90
C SER A 139 -7.87 10.38 11.76
N TYR A 140 -8.14 9.09 11.94
CA TYR A 140 -8.92 8.37 10.95
C TYR A 140 -10.34 8.95 10.81
N ASP A 141 -10.97 9.27 11.93
CA ASP A 141 -12.35 9.75 11.95
C ASP A 141 -12.46 11.17 11.36
N GLU A 142 -11.54 12.07 11.71
CA GLU A 142 -11.42 13.41 11.09
C GLU A 142 -11.21 13.32 9.58
N TRP A 143 -10.37 12.38 9.14
CA TRP A 143 -10.18 12.13 7.71
C TRP A 143 -11.44 11.59 7.06
N LYS A 144 -12.16 10.67 7.70
CA LYS A 144 -13.41 10.10 7.16
C LYS A 144 -14.44 11.21 6.95
N GLU A 145 -14.62 12.09 7.92
CA GLU A 145 -15.50 13.26 7.80
C GLU A 145 -15.08 14.22 6.69
N SER A 146 -13.77 14.46 6.55
CA SER A 146 -13.24 15.29 5.46
C SER A 146 -13.45 14.62 4.10
N ALA A 147 -13.26 13.31 4.01
CA ALA A 147 -13.46 12.53 2.78
C ALA A 147 -14.93 12.52 2.36
N LEU A 148 -15.86 12.34 3.30
CA LEU A 148 -17.30 12.41 3.05
C LEU A 148 -17.72 13.78 2.51
N ARG A 149 -17.20 14.88 3.09
CA ARG A 149 -17.51 16.24 2.66
C ARG A 149 -16.81 16.67 1.37
N GLY A 150 -15.71 16.02 1.02
CA GLY A 150 -14.86 16.36 -0.12
C GLY A 150 -14.90 15.29 -1.20
N LEU A 151 -14.04 14.28 -1.06
CA LEU A 151 -13.83 13.18 -2.01
C LEU A 151 -15.11 12.47 -2.45
N ALA A 152 -16.06 12.28 -1.54
CA ALA A 152 -17.30 11.56 -1.76
C ALA A 152 -18.53 12.48 -1.89
N LYS A 153 -18.34 13.79 -2.03
CA LYS A 153 -19.45 14.74 -2.09
C LYS A 153 -20.34 14.46 -3.30
N GLY A 154 -21.58 14.05 -3.05
CA GLY A 154 -22.55 13.69 -4.10
C GLY A 154 -22.29 12.33 -4.76
N ASP A 155 -21.48 11.47 -4.15
CA ASP A 155 -21.28 10.11 -4.63
C ASP A 155 -22.44 9.20 -4.18
N ALA A 156 -23.32 8.85 -5.12
CA ALA A 156 -24.50 8.02 -4.86
C ALA A 156 -24.16 6.62 -4.32
N GLN A 157 -22.97 6.08 -4.61
CA GLN A 157 -22.54 4.79 -4.06
C GLN A 157 -22.22 4.92 -2.58
N VAL A 158 -21.67 6.05 -2.12
CA VAL A 158 -21.46 6.30 -0.69
C VAL A 158 -22.79 6.41 0.03
N ASP A 159 -23.75 7.14 -0.52
CA ASP A 159 -25.09 7.29 0.07
C ASP A 159 -25.78 5.92 0.22
N ALA A 160 -25.71 5.09 -0.84
CA ALA A 160 -26.27 3.73 -0.80
C ALA A 160 -25.59 2.83 0.25
N LEU A 161 -24.27 2.92 0.41
CA LEU A 161 -23.52 2.14 1.39
C LEU A 161 -23.81 2.60 2.82
N MET A 162 -23.93 3.92 3.06
CA MET A 162 -24.31 4.48 4.35
C MET A 162 -25.70 4.00 4.77
N GLN A 163 -26.68 4.09 3.86
CA GLN A 163 -28.04 3.60 4.12
C GLN A 163 -28.06 2.09 4.42
N ALA A 164 -27.26 1.30 3.70
CA ALA A 164 -27.14 -0.13 3.94
C ALA A 164 -26.51 -0.45 5.32
N GLU A 165 -25.49 0.30 5.74
CA GLU A 165 -24.88 0.16 7.08
C GLU A 165 -25.88 0.52 8.18
N GLU A 166 -26.67 1.59 8.01
CA GLU A 166 -27.72 2.00 8.95
C GLU A 166 -28.83 0.95 9.09
N ASN A 167 -29.33 0.42 7.95
CA ASN A 167 -30.36 -0.61 7.95
C ASN A 167 -29.89 -1.89 8.67
N ALA A 168 -28.65 -2.30 8.40
CA ALA A 168 -28.04 -3.47 9.05
C ALA A 168 -27.86 -3.26 10.57
N ALA A 169 -27.54 -2.03 11.01
CA ALA A 169 -27.44 -1.69 12.43
C ALA A 169 -28.81 -1.65 13.12
N ALA A 170 -29.87 -1.28 12.39
CA ALA A 170 -31.24 -1.26 12.87
C ALA A 170 -31.91 -2.65 12.93
N GLY A 171 -31.26 -3.70 12.41
CA GLY A 171 -31.74 -5.08 12.47
C GLY A 171 -32.81 -5.44 11.44
N TRP A 172 -32.88 -4.71 10.33
CA TRP A 172 -33.78 -4.97 9.20
C TRP A 172 -33.11 -5.80 8.10
#